data_AF-A0A1M4SB01-F1
#
_entry.id   AF-A0A1M4SB01-F1
#
_cell.length_a   1.000
_cell.length_b   1.000
_cell.length_c   1.000
_cell.angle_alpha   90.00
_cell.angle_beta   90.00
_cell.angle_gamma   90.00
#
_symmetry.space_group_name_H-M   'P 1'
#
loop_
_entity.id
_entity.type
_entity.pdbx_description
1 polymer ?
#
loop_
_entity_poly.entity_id
_entity_poly.type
_entity_poly.pdbx_seq_one_letter_code
_entity_poly.pdbx_strand_id
1 'polypeptide(L)'
;MKTKLLFCILFVTTLFSCTSKDKTVSEAEKGIIKKEVKKIVNMFFVGCEQTDFSLVMKTMNYSPKFRYIYNGNVLTYEDCISIFKPLFKTQEGQKFNILDEKYEILDNSTVLYTAKINSRTDYKDGHYIQVDQGVIFFVFKRIDVRWQILYGVESTVEKTVNDNKKRDLNQIKLFKQFAGTWKGKLSKDSTFVWTGKYSNSKIEGNFKVLVKKKTVVEAKVLNVYDKSTDTFIETEIYKGSHPMVFVSRFTSNKICEAVPFKDSSDPEQAKLKTRFEFKRPDMFVQITTLNNTPIDTLICYRIKK
;
A
#
# COMPACT_ATOMS: atom_id res chain seq x y z
N MET A 1 -66.22 -46.87 -43.99
CA MET A 1 -65.32 -47.24 -42.86
C MET A 1 -63.91 -47.30 -43.42
N LYS A 2 -63.13 -46.22 -43.29
CA LYS A 2 -62.05 -46.02 -42.30
C LYS A 2 -60.98 -47.14 -42.31
N THR A 3 -59.89 -46.91 -43.05
CA THR A 3 -58.55 -47.30 -42.58
C THR A 3 -57.52 -46.28 -43.07
N LYS A 4 -56.80 -45.69 -42.11
CA LYS A 4 -55.79 -44.66 -42.29
C LYS A 4 -54.53 -45.28 -42.91
N LEU A 5 -54.00 -44.68 -43.98
CA LEU A 5 -52.62 -44.91 -44.42
C LEU A 5 -51.82 -43.63 -44.14
N LEU A 6 -50.86 -43.76 -43.23
CA LEU A 6 -49.98 -42.71 -42.75
C LEU A 6 -48.97 -42.38 -43.87
N PHE A 7 -49.13 -41.24 -44.56
CA PHE A 7 -48.11 -40.72 -45.47
C PHE A 7 -47.05 -39.97 -44.64
N CYS A 8 -45.87 -40.55 -44.49
CA CYS A 8 -44.66 -39.84 -44.08
C CYS A 8 -44.28 -38.85 -45.18
N ILE A 9 -44.77 -37.61 -45.09
CA ILE A 9 -44.26 -36.50 -45.89
C ILE A 9 -42.95 -36.06 -45.25
N LEU A 10 -41.85 -36.28 -45.97
CA LEU A 10 -40.55 -35.69 -45.72
C LEU A 10 -40.73 -34.16 -45.66
N PHE A 11 -40.77 -33.60 -44.45
CA PHE A 11 -40.50 -32.19 -44.25
C PHE A 11 -39.02 -31.96 -44.57
N VAL A 12 -38.73 -31.51 -45.80
CA VAL A 12 -37.50 -30.78 -46.09
C VAL A 12 -37.57 -29.50 -45.26
N THR A 13 -37.09 -29.60 -44.03
CA THR A 13 -36.75 -28.43 -43.24
C THR A 13 -35.60 -27.76 -43.98
N THR A 14 -35.93 -26.70 -44.73
CA THR A 14 -34.96 -25.68 -45.07
C THR A 14 -34.49 -25.10 -43.75
N LEU A 15 -33.43 -25.69 -43.22
CA LEU A 15 -32.58 -25.10 -42.22
C LEU A 15 -32.16 -23.74 -42.78
N PHE A 16 -32.90 -22.69 -42.42
CA PHE A 16 -32.34 -21.36 -42.30
C PHE A 16 -31.27 -21.46 -41.20
N SER A 17 -30.13 -22.01 -41.58
CA SER A 17 -28.88 -21.70 -40.92
C SER A 17 -28.70 -20.21 -41.16
N CYS A 18 -29.14 -19.41 -40.19
CA CYS A 18 -28.58 -18.09 -39.95
C CYS A 18 -27.08 -18.32 -39.76
N THR A 19 -26.37 -18.35 -40.87
CA THR A 19 -24.94 -18.06 -40.89
C THR A 19 -24.86 -16.61 -40.47
N SER A 20 -24.74 -16.37 -39.17
CA SER A 20 -24.14 -15.14 -38.67
C SER A 20 -22.73 -15.13 -39.25
N LYS A 21 -22.60 -14.59 -40.48
CA LYS A 21 -21.33 -14.10 -40.95
C LYS A 21 -20.88 -13.14 -39.87
N ASP A 22 -19.86 -13.53 -39.11
CA ASP A 22 -19.05 -12.60 -38.35
C ASP A 22 -18.65 -11.51 -39.35
N LYS A 23 -19.41 -10.41 -39.35
CA LYS A 23 -19.04 -9.23 -40.11
C LYS A 23 -17.82 -8.70 -39.38
N THR A 24 -16.64 -9.11 -39.87
CA THR A 24 -15.38 -8.49 -39.52
C THR A 24 -15.55 -6.98 -39.61
N VAL A 25 -15.30 -6.30 -38.48
CA VAL A 25 -15.43 -4.86 -38.35
C VAL A 25 -14.48 -4.21 -39.35
N SER A 26 -15.01 -3.34 -40.21
CA SER A 26 -14.19 -2.62 -41.20
C SER A 26 -13.21 -1.66 -40.52
N GLU A 27 -12.12 -1.29 -41.20
CA GLU A 27 -11.15 -0.33 -40.64
C GLU A 27 -11.76 1.03 -40.31
N ALA A 28 -12.74 1.49 -41.09
CA ALA A 28 -13.48 2.71 -40.80
C ALA A 28 -14.28 2.59 -39.49
N GLU A 29 -14.99 1.47 -39.29
CA GLU A 29 -15.72 1.20 -38.05
C GLU A 29 -14.79 1.04 -36.85
N LYS A 30 -13.63 0.36 -37.01
CA LYS A 30 -12.59 0.27 -35.96
C LYS A 30 -12.10 1.66 -35.55
N GLY A 31 -11.91 2.56 -36.52
CA GLY A 31 -11.53 3.96 -36.26
C GLY A 31 -12.58 4.72 -35.44
N ILE A 32 -13.88 4.49 -35.71
CA ILE A 32 -14.98 5.08 -34.93
C ILE A 32 -15.01 4.50 -33.51
N ILE A 33 -14.99 3.18 -33.38
CA ILE A 33 -15.01 2.48 -32.08
C ILE A 33 -13.83 2.92 -31.21
N LYS A 34 -12.61 2.99 -31.79
CA LYS A 34 -11.42 3.46 -31.06
C LYS A 34 -11.62 4.88 -30.51
N LYS A 35 -12.20 5.79 -31.29
CA LYS A 35 -12.50 7.16 -30.83
C LYS A 35 -13.53 7.18 -29.70
N GLU A 36 -14.56 6.34 -29.77
CA GLU A 36 -15.57 6.21 -28.71
C GLU A 36 -14.95 5.66 -27.42
N VAL A 37 -14.21 4.56 -27.49
CA VAL A 37 -13.57 3.93 -26.33
C VAL A 37 -12.50 4.84 -25.72
N LYS A 38 -11.72 5.55 -26.54
CA LYS A 38 -10.73 6.52 -26.04
C LYS A 38 -11.35 7.62 -25.20
N LYS A 39 -12.60 8.04 -25.46
CA LYS A 39 -13.31 8.99 -24.58
C LYS A 39 -13.55 8.41 -23.18
N ILE A 40 -13.87 7.12 -23.10
CA ILE A 40 -14.08 6.44 -21.81
C ILE A 40 -12.75 6.25 -21.06
N VAL A 41 -11.68 5.88 -21.77
CA VAL A 41 -10.32 5.80 -21.20
C VAL A 41 -9.89 7.15 -20.65
N ASN A 42 -10.06 8.23 -21.41
CA ASN A 42 -9.73 9.58 -20.95
C ASN A 42 -10.57 9.97 -19.71
N MET A 43 -11.87 9.63 -19.71
CA MET A 43 -12.74 9.89 -18.56
C MET A 43 -12.25 9.16 -17.30
N PHE A 44 -11.77 7.92 -17.45
CA PHE A 44 -11.20 7.14 -16.35
C PHE A 44 -9.96 7.85 -15.77
N PHE A 45 -8.97 8.17 -16.59
CA PHE A 45 -7.74 8.83 -16.11
C PHE A 45 -8.00 10.21 -15.54
N VAL A 46 -8.84 11.03 -16.18
CA VAL A 46 -9.22 12.35 -15.64
C VAL A 46 -9.90 12.21 -14.28
N GLY A 47 -10.77 11.21 -14.11
CA GLY A 47 -11.38 10.91 -12.82
C GLY A 47 -10.33 10.57 -11.75
N CYS A 48 -9.33 9.76 -12.08
CA CYS A 48 -8.23 9.45 -11.17
C CYS A 48 -7.38 10.69 -10.84
N GLU A 49 -6.95 11.45 -11.85
CA GLU A 49 -6.10 12.65 -11.68
C GLU A 49 -6.78 13.74 -10.84
N GLN A 50 -8.09 13.91 -11.01
CA GLN A 50 -8.89 14.87 -10.25
C GLN A 50 -9.39 14.32 -8.92
N THR A 51 -9.07 13.07 -8.56
CA THR A 51 -9.63 12.36 -7.39
C THR A 51 -11.17 12.32 -7.39
N ASP A 52 -11.80 12.40 -8.57
CA ASP A 52 -13.25 12.26 -8.75
C ASP A 52 -13.62 10.79 -8.94
N PHE A 53 -13.80 10.10 -7.81
CA PHE A 53 -14.22 8.70 -7.79
C PHE A 53 -15.55 8.48 -8.51
N SER A 54 -16.47 9.45 -8.47
CA SER A 54 -17.75 9.32 -9.17
C SER A 54 -17.59 9.33 -10.68
N LEU A 55 -16.62 10.09 -11.21
CA LEU A 55 -16.27 10.06 -12.63
C LEU A 55 -15.63 8.74 -13.04
N VAL A 56 -14.73 8.19 -12.22
CA VAL A 56 -14.13 6.86 -12.44
C VAL A 56 -15.21 5.78 -12.53
N MET A 57 -16.12 5.73 -11.56
CA MET A 57 -17.16 4.69 -11.53
C MET A 57 -18.13 4.75 -12.71
N LYS A 58 -18.35 5.92 -13.33
CA LYS A 58 -19.17 6.03 -14.57
C LYS A 58 -18.59 5.24 -15.73
N THR A 59 -17.28 5.00 -15.74
CA THR A 59 -16.61 4.22 -16.78
C THR A 59 -16.78 2.71 -16.60
N MET A 60 -17.12 2.27 -15.39
CA MET A 60 -17.25 0.86 -15.03
C MET A 60 -18.69 0.36 -15.23
N ASN A 61 -18.83 -0.91 -15.62
CA ASN A 61 -20.13 -1.53 -15.77
C ASN A 61 -20.66 -2.03 -14.42
N TYR A 62 -21.82 -1.53 -14.00
CA TYR A 62 -22.53 -2.07 -12.83
C TYR A 62 -23.22 -3.38 -13.21
N SER A 63 -22.57 -4.50 -12.92
CA SER A 63 -23.07 -5.84 -13.26
C SER A 63 -22.46 -6.90 -12.37
N PRO A 64 -23.19 -7.99 -12.06
CA PRO A 64 -22.63 -9.16 -11.37
C PRO A 64 -21.44 -9.81 -12.10
N LYS A 65 -21.26 -9.53 -13.39
CA LYS A 65 -20.15 -10.05 -14.21
C LYS A 65 -18.89 -9.18 -14.14
N PHE A 66 -19.00 -7.94 -13.67
CA PHE A 66 -17.87 -7.01 -13.58
C PHE A 66 -16.80 -7.55 -12.65
N ARG A 67 -15.53 -7.50 -13.06
CA ARG A 67 -14.39 -7.78 -12.17
C ARG A 67 -13.28 -6.78 -12.38
N TYR A 68 -12.69 -6.36 -11.27
CA TYR A 68 -11.48 -5.55 -11.26
C TYR A 68 -10.38 -6.28 -10.49
N ILE A 69 -9.21 -6.45 -11.10
CA ILE A 69 -8.07 -7.08 -10.46
C ILE A 69 -7.05 -6.00 -10.16
N TYR A 70 -6.79 -5.74 -8.89
CA TYR A 70 -5.77 -4.78 -8.45
C TYR A 70 -4.68 -5.50 -7.68
N ASN A 71 -3.47 -5.58 -8.25
CA ASN A 71 -2.30 -6.24 -7.65
C ASN A 71 -2.61 -7.63 -7.05
N GLY A 72 -3.36 -8.44 -7.79
CA GLY A 72 -3.73 -9.82 -7.41
C GLY A 72 -5.04 -9.95 -6.62
N ASN A 73 -5.65 -8.86 -6.17
CA ASN A 73 -6.95 -8.88 -5.49
C ASN A 73 -8.09 -8.80 -6.51
N VAL A 74 -9.03 -9.73 -6.45
CA VAL A 74 -10.20 -9.77 -7.34
C VAL A 74 -11.36 -9.03 -6.65
N LEU A 75 -11.86 -7.97 -7.28
CA LEU A 75 -12.86 -7.06 -6.73
C LEU A 75 -14.14 -7.07 -7.58
N THR A 76 -15.28 -7.02 -6.90
CA THR A 76 -16.59 -6.72 -7.50
C THR A 76 -16.77 -5.21 -7.66
N TYR A 77 -17.91 -4.79 -8.23
CA TYR A 77 -18.22 -3.36 -8.38
C TYR A 77 -18.43 -2.71 -7.00
N GLU A 78 -19.08 -3.42 -6.10
CA GLU A 78 -19.32 -3.02 -4.71
C GLU A 78 -18.01 -2.93 -3.92
N ASP A 79 -17.07 -3.86 -4.14
CA ASP A 79 -15.74 -3.81 -3.54
C ASP A 79 -14.95 -2.60 -4.01
N CYS A 80 -15.03 -2.26 -5.30
CA CYS A 80 -14.40 -1.03 -5.81
C CYS A 80 -14.94 0.20 -5.09
N ILE A 81 -16.24 0.26 -4.81
CA ILE A 81 -16.84 1.36 -4.03
C ILE A 81 -16.33 1.34 -2.59
N SER A 82 -16.34 0.19 -1.93
CA SER A 82 -16.00 0.11 -0.50
C SER A 82 -14.50 0.35 -0.23
N ILE A 83 -13.63 -0.06 -1.15
CA ILE A 83 -12.17 0.01 -1.01
C ILE A 83 -11.60 1.29 -1.61
N PHE A 84 -11.96 1.64 -2.84
CA PHE A 84 -11.33 2.77 -3.53
C PHE A 84 -11.94 4.11 -3.16
N LYS A 85 -13.24 4.19 -2.82
CA LYS A 85 -13.84 5.48 -2.43
C LYS A 85 -13.17 6.07 -1.18
N PRO A 86 -12.89 5.31 -0.09
CA PRO A 86 -12.10 5.83 1.03
C PRO A 86 -10.67 6.18 0.62
N LEU A 87 -10.02 5.38 -0.23
CA LEU A 87 -8.66 5.65 -0.70
C LEU A 87 -8.56 6.97 -1.48
N PHE A 88 -9.50 7.24 -2.39
CA PHE A 88 -9.56 8.51 -3.12
C PHE A 88 -9.70 9.71 -2.17
N LYS A 89 -10.35 9.54 -1.00
CA LYS A 89 -10.46 10.61 0.00
C LYS A 89 -9.14 10.92 0.70
N THR A 90 -8.19 9.99 0.76
CA THR A 90 -6.88 10.21 1.38
C THR A 90 -5.89 10.88 0.42
N GLN A 91 -6.21 10.92 -0.88
CA GLN A 91 -5.37 11.50 -1.92
C GLN A 91 -5.61 13.00 -2.08
N GLU A 92 -4.53 13.73 -2.37
CA GLU A 92 -4.56 15.13 -2.80
C GLU A 92 -4.67 15.23 -4.33
N GLY A 93 -4.03 14.31 -5.05
CA GLY A 93 -4.06 14.27 -6.51
C GLY A 93 -3.34 13.04 -7.06
N GLN A 94 -3.60 12.74 -8.33
CA GLN A 94 -2.83 11.75 -9.08
C GLN A 94 -2.35 12.35 -10.39
N LYS A 95 -1.26 11.82 -10.93
CA LYS A 95 -0.75 12.16 -12.25
C LYS A 95 -0.32 10.90 -12.97
N PHE A 96 -0.85 10.68 -14.16
CA PHE A 96 -0.51 9.54 -14.99
C PHE A 96 0.30 9.99 -16.21
N ASN A 97 1.29 9.19 -16.59
CA ASN A 97 1.96 9.31 -17.87
C ASN A 97 1.80 8.00 -18.63
N ILE A 98 1.09 8.06 -19.75
CA ILE A 98 0.86 6.91 -20.62
C ILE A 98 2.08 6.77 -21.53
N LEU A 99 2.85 5.69 -21.34
CA LEU A 99 4.09 5.41 -22.06
C LEU A 99 3.84 4.67 -23.38
N ASP A 100 2.87 3.76 -23.37
CA ASP A 100 2.43 2.97 -24.52
C ASP A 100 0.92 2.72 -24.34
N GLU A 101 0.13 2.89 -25.39
CA GLU A 101 -1.30 2.58 -25.39
C GLU A 101 -1.70 1.81 -26.64
N LYS A 102 -2.50 0.75 -26.48
CA LYS A 102 -3.00 -0.08 -27.58
C LYS A 102 -4.48 -0.38 -27.42
N TYR A 103 -5.16 -0.42 -28.55
CA TYR A 103 -6.57 -0.74 -28.67
C TYR A 103 -6.73 -1.86 -29.69
N GLU A 104 -7.32 -2.97 -29.27
CA GLU A 104 -7.61 -4.11 -30.13
C GLU A 104 -9.12 -4.28 -30.23
N ILE A 105 -9.67 -3.99 -31.41
CA ILE A 105 -11.10 -4.06 -31.69
C ILE A 105 -11.40 -5.48 -32.17
N LEU A 106 -11.97 -6.29 -31.29
CA LEU A 106 -12.30 -7.69 -31.58
C LEU A 106 -13.58 -7.80 -32.40
N ASP A 107 -14.60 -7.04 -32.00
CA ASP A 107 -15.91 -6.99 -32.65
C ASP A 107 -16.56 -5.60 -32.41
N ASN A 108 -17.79 -5.41 -32.90
CA ASN A 108 -18.51 -4.14 -32.80
C ASN A 108 -18.95 -3.75 -31.36
N SER A 109 -18.72 -4.65 -30.40
CA SER A 109 -19.18 -4.60 -29.03
C SER A 109 -18.09 -4.92 -28.00
N THR A 110 -16.87 -5.29 -28.43
CA THR A 110 -15.77 -5.69 -27.54
C THR A 110 -14.45 -5.06 -27.97
N VAL A 111 -13.77 -4.40 -27.04
CA VAL A 111 -12.44 -3.81 -27.27
C VAL A 111 -11.51 -4.17 -26.11
N LEU A 112 -10.31 -4.63 -26.43
CA LEU A 112 -9.22 -4.75 -25.46
C LEU A 112 -8.40 -3.47 -25.48
N TYR A 113 -8.09 -2.97 -24.30
CA TYR A 113 -7.22 -1.83 -24.11
C TYR A 113 -6.05 -2.24 -23.22
N THR A 114 -4.84 -1.85 -23.62
CA THR A 114 -3.66 -1.98 -22.77
C THR A 114 -2.93 -0.66 -22.71
N ALA A 115 -2.38 -0.35 -21.54
CA ALA A 115 -1.43 0.74 -21.40
C ALA A 115 -0.29 0.38 -20.46
N LYS A 116 0.90 0.85 -20.81
CA LYS A 116 2.02 0.98 -19.88
C LYS A 116 2.00 2.39 -19.34
N ILE A 117 2.10 2.51 -18.02
CA ILE A 117 2.06 3.80 -17.34
C ILE A 117 3.24 3.96 -16.39
N ASN A 118 3.58 5.20 -16.12
CA ASN A 118 4.10 5.58 -14.81
C ASN A 118 3.10 6.53 -14.16
N SER A 119 3.10 6.60 -12.84
CA SER A 119 2.21 7.51 -12.13
C SER A 119 2.79 7.97 -10.80
N ARG A 120 2.24 9.07 -10.32
CA ARG A 120 2.46 9.60 -8.98
C ARG A 120 1.11 9.86 -8.34
N THR A 121 0.94 9.38 -7.11
CA THR A 121 -0.24 9.64 -6.29
C THR A 121 0.21 10.35 -5.03
N ASP A 122 -0.22 11.60 -4.87
CA ASP A 122 0.07 12.43 -3.70
C ASP A 122 -1.03 12.27 -2.66
N TYR A 123 -0.65 12.09 -1.39
CA TYR A 123 -1.56 11.88 -0.27
C TYR A 123 -1.60 13.08 0.67
N LYS A 124 -2.75 13.28 1.32
CA LYS A 124 -3.01 14.44 2.21
C LYS A 124 -2.16 14.49 3.47
N ASP A 125 -1.58 13.36 3.87
CA ASP A 125 -0.63 13.27 4.98
C ASP A 125 0.82 13.62 4.57
N GLY A 126 1.04 13.93 3.29
CA GLY A 126 2.30 14.42 2.73
C GLY A 126 3.20 13.36 2.10
N HIS A 127 2.85 12.08 2.15
CA HIS A 127 3.59 11.07 1.37
C HIS A 127 3.11 11.01 -0.09
N TYR A 128 3.89 10.36 -0.96
CA TYR A 128 3.42 9.97 -2.29
C TYR A 128 3.80 8.53 -2.60
N ILE A 129 3.03 7.93 -3.49
CA ILE A 129 3.38 6.65 -4.11
C ILE A 129 3.80 6.95 -5.54
N GLN A 130 4.98 6.46 -5.89
CA GLN A 130 5.51 6.49 -7.25
C GLN A 130 5.34 5.09 -7.85
N VAL A 131 4.76 5.02 -9.05
CA VAL A 131 4.73 3.82 -9.88
C VAL A 131 5.67 4.07 -11.05
N ASP A 132 6.84 3.46 -11.03
CA ASP A 132 7.82 3.58 -12.12
C ASP A 132 7.40 2.78 -13.35
N GLN A 133 6.72 1.64 -13.12
CA GLN A 133 6.14 0.78 -14.15
C GLN A 133 4.80 0.21 -13.68
N GLY A 134 3.74 0.54 -14.41
CA GLY A 134 2.41 -0.04 -14.27
C GLY A 134 1.88 -0.54 -15.60
N VAL A 135 1.03 -1.57 -15.54
CA VAL A 135 0.29 -2.09 -16.69
C VAL A 135 -1.19 -2.04 -16.35
N ILE A 136 -1.95 -1.42 -17.25
CA ILE A 136 -3.41 -1.40 -17.23
C ILE A 136 -3.90 -2.25 -18.38
N PHE A 137 -4.87 -3.12 -18.11
CA PHE A 137 -5.60 -3.88 -19.11
C PHE A 137 -7.10 -3.71 -18.84
N PHE A 138 -7.85 -3.26 -19.84
CA PHE A 138 -9.31 -3.17 -19.77
C PHE A 138 -9.96 -3.97 -20.90
N VAL A 139 -11.07 -4.64 -20.57
CA VAL A 139 -12.03 -5.14 -21.56
C VAL A 139 -13.23 -4.22 -21.54
N PHE A 140 -13.39 -3.48 -22.62
CA PHE A 140 -14.58 -2.68 -22.86
C PHE A 140 -15.66 -3.53 -23.50
N LYS A 141 -16.89 -3.42 -23.00
CA LYS A 141 -18.08 -3.97 -23.62
C LYS A 141 -19.03 -2.84 -23.97
N ARG A 142 -19.62 -2.90 -25.17
CA ARG A 142 -20.75 -2.05 -25.55
C ARG A 142 -22.02 -2.64 -24.96
N ILE A 143 -22.68 -1.87 -24.10
CA ILE A 143 -23.93 -2.24 -23.45
C ILE A 143 -24.94 -1.15 -23.83
N ASP A 144 -25.99 -1.56 -24.53
CA ASP A 144 -26.90 -0.69 -25.28
C ASP A 144 -26.13 0.23 -26.24
N VAL A 145 -25.99 1.51 -25.89
CA VAL A 145 -25.33 2.54 -26.69
C VAL A 145 -24.04 3.07 -26.07
N ARG A 146 -23.59 2.52 -24.94
CA ARG A 146 -22.44 3.02 -24.18
C ARG A 146 -21.33 1.98 -24.06
N TRP A 147 -20.09 2.45 -24.16
CA TRP A 147 -18.91 1.65 -23.83
C TRP A 147 -18.62 1.76 -22.34
N GLN A 148 -18.41 0.62 -21.68
CA GLN A 148 -18.06 0.54 -20.26
C GLN A 148 -17.01 -0.54 -20.04
N ILE A 149 -16.20 -0.39 -19.01
CA ILE A 149 -15.22 -1.39 -18.55
C ILE A 149 -16.01 -2.53 -17.90
N LEU A 150 -15.93 -3.72 -18.48
CA LEU A 150 -16.48 -4.95 -17.90
C LEU A 150 -15.42 -5.68 -17.06
N TYR A 151 -14.18 -5.69 -17.54
CA TYR A 151 -13.04 -6.26 -16.81
C TYR A 151 -11.90 -5.26 -16.76
N GLY A 152 -11.31 -5.08 -15.59
CA GLY A 152 -10.07 -4.32 -15.45
C GLY A 152 -9.01 -5.07 -14.69
N VAL A 153 -7.77 -4.87 -15.09
CA VAL A 153 -6.58 -5.37 -14.40
C VAL A 153 -5.59 -4.22 -14.30
N GLU A 154 -5.12 -3.96 -13.10
CA GLU A 154 -4.00 -3.10 -12.81
C GLU A 154 -2.93 -3.90 -12.11
N SER A 155 -1.72 -3.82 -12.64
CA SER A 155 -0.53 -4.36 -12.00
C SER A 155 0.51 -3.25 -11.94
N THR A 156 0.90 -2.89 -10.72
CA THR A 156 1.85 -1.81 -10.46
C THR A 156 2.99 -2.32 -9.59
N VAL A 157 4.20 -1.83 -9.87
CA VAL A 157 5.30 -1.91 -8.91
C VAL A 157 5.37 -0.56 -8.21
N GLU A 158 4.77 -0.52 -7.03
CA GLU A 158 4.70 0.67 -6.21
C GLU A 158 5.99 0.87 -5.41
N LYS A 159 6.47 2.10 -5.42
CA LYS A 159 7.50 2.58 -4.51
C LYS A 159 6.89 3.70 -3.69
N THR A 160 6.59 3.42 -2.43
CA THR A 160 6.25 4.48 -1.47
C THR A 160 7.47 5.36 -1.32
N VAL A 161 7.31 6.64 -1.63
CA VAL A 161 8.34 7.64 -1.40
C VAL A 161 7.75 8.66 -0.44
N ASN A 162 8.26 8.66 0.78
CA ASN A 162 7.91 9.70 1.73
C ASN A 162 8.56 11.02 1.26
N ASP A 163 7.83 11.89 0.55
CA ASP A 163 8.19 13.33 0.46
C ASP A 163 7.88 13.99 1.80
N ASN A 164 8.57 13.54 2.86
CA ASN A 164 8.61 14.31 4.09
C ASN A 164 9.47 15.56 3.87
N LYS A 165 8.95 16.50 3.07
CA LYS A 165 9.25 17.94 3.18
C LYS A 165 8.77 18.54 4.51
N LYS A 166 8.45 17.70 5.51
CA LYS A 166 8.60 17.98 6.93
C LYS A 166 9.63 17.05 7.60
N ARG A 167 10.88 17.17 7.16
CA ARG A 167 12.09 17.58 7.90
C ARG A 167 13.26 16.80 7.31
N ASP A 168 14.32 17.49 6.86
CA ASP A 168 15.65 16.94 6.51
C ASP A 168 16.34 16.26 7.72
N LEU A 169 15.65 15.34 8.40
CA LEU A 169 16.21 14.57 9.48
C LEU A 169 16.95 13.41 8.85
N ASN A 170 18.28 13.53 8.83
CA ASN A 170 19.14 12.40 8.52
C ASN A 170 18.97 11.34 9.63
N GLN A 171 18.03 10.41 9.42
CA GLN A 171 17.66 9.37 10.40
C GLN A 171 18.89 8.60 10.86
N ILE A 172 19.75 8.20 9.93
CA ILE A 172 21.01 7.49 10.21
C ILE A 172 21.90 8.31 11.16
N LYS A 173 22.08 9.61 10.89
CA LYS A 173 22.90 10.50 11.73
C LYS A 173 22.29 10.64 13.12
N LEU A 174 20.97 10.78 13.22
CA LEU A 174 20.27 10.93 14.50
C LEU A 174 20.29 9.63 15.30
N PHE A 175 20.18 8.48 14.65
CA PHE A 175 20.18 7.18 15.30
C PHE A 175 21.52 6.82 15.94
N LYS A 176 22.63 7.34 15.39
CA LYS A 176 23.95 7.26 16.04
C LYS A 176 23.96 7.87 17.44
N GLN A 177 23.00 8.74 17.80
CA GLN A 177 22.88 9.24 19.16
C GLN A 177 22.64 8.12 20.17
N PHE A 178 21.95 7.05 19.79
CA PHE A 178 21.78 5.90 20.69
C PHE A 178 23.08 5.14 20.88
N ALA A 179 24.02 5.10 19.93
CA ALA A 179 25.26 4.31 20.07
C ALA A 179 26.07 4.69 21.32
N GLY A 180 26.62 3.71 22.03
CA GLY A 180 27.36 3.88 23.28
C GLY A 180 26.77 3.07 24.44
N THR A 181 27.18 3.37 25.66
CA THR A 181 26.65 2.75 26.88
C THR A 181 25.78 3.75 27.64
N TRP A 182 24.57 3.33 27.98
CA TRP A 182 23.57 4.11 28.69
C TRP A 182 23.14 3.38 29.95
N LYS A 183 22.84 4.14 30.99
CA LYS A 183 22.37 3.64 32.28
C LYS A 183 21.22 4.50 32.79
N GLY A 184 20.21 3.86 33.32
CA GLY A 184 19.14 4.55 34.06
C GLY A 184 18.72 3.76 35.29
N LYS A 185 18.07 4.47 36.19
CA LYS A 185 17.60 3.93 37.46
C LYS A 185 16.13 3.56 37.32
N LEU A 186 15.81 2.29 37.56
CA LEU A 186 14.44 1.76 37.54
C LEU A 186 13.80 1.86 38.95
N SER A 187 14.59 1.66 40.01
CA SER A 187 14.16 1.82 41.40
C SER A 187 15.35 2.08 42.32
N LYS A 188 15.15 2.17 43.65
CA LYS A 188 16.25 2.35 44.62
C LYS A 188 17.37 1.32 44.43
N ASP A 189 17.00 0.07 44.15
CA ASP A 189 17.92 -1.07 44.07
C ASP A 189 18.05 -1.66 42.66
N SER A 190 17.38 -1.06 41.66
CA SER A 190 17.35 -1.55 40.29
C SER A 190 17.88 -0.52 39.29
N THR A 191 18.78 -0.95 38.42
CA THR A 191 19.31 -0.14 37.31
C THR A 191 19.32 -0.96 36.04
N PHE A 192 18.99 -0.33 34.92
CA PHE A 192 19.25 -0.93 33.62
C PHE A 192 20.56 -0.39 33.04
N VAL A 193 21.19 -1.21 32.20
CA VAL A 193 22.33 -0.83 31.37
C VAL A 193 22.05 -1.30 29.95
N TRP A 194 22.11 -0.39 29.01
CA TRP A 194 22.06 -0.68 27.58
C TRP A 194 23.42 -0.33 26.97
N THR A 195 23.94 -1.16 26.08
CA THR A 195 25.13 -0.85 25.30
C THR A 195 24.86 -1.17 23.85
N GLY A 196 25.08 -0.22 22.94
CA GLY A 196 24.90 -0.40 21.51
C GLY A 196 26.13 0.00 20.72
N LYS A 197 26.57 -0.88 19.82
CA LYS A 197 27.64 -0.62 18.86
C LYS A 197 27.02 -0.34 17.49
N TYR A 198 27.25 0.86 16.98
CA TYR A 198 26.83 1.23 15.63
C TYR A 198 27.83 0.71 14.59
N SER A 199 27.33 0.10 13.52
CA SER A 199 28.10 -0.25 12.31
C SER A 199 27.13 -0.42 11.13
N ASN A 200 27.53 -0.07 9.90
CA ASN A 200 26.75 -0.34 8.68
C ASN A 200 25.22 -0.10 8.79
N SER A 201 24.82 1.06 9.35
CA SER A 201 23.41 1.45 9.53
C SER A 201 22.59 0.51 10.43
N LYS A 202 23.26 -0.22 11.31
CA LYS A 202 22.65 -1.01 12.39
C LYS A 202 23.28 -0.68 13.75
N ILE A 203 22.53 -0.91 14.82
CA ILE A 203 23.06 -0.99 16.18
C ILE A 203 22.86 -2.41 16.70
N GLU A 204 23.97 -3.05 17.05
CA GLU A 204 23.97 -4.30 17.80
C GLU A 204 24.18 -3.96 19.27
N GLY A 205 23.21 -4.34 20.08
CA GLY A 205 23.15 -3.95 21.48
C GLY A 205 22.93 -5.11 22.44
N ASN A 206 23.24 -4.82 23.69
CA ASN A 206 22.93 -5.67 24.84
C ASN A 206 22.22 -4.80 25.88
N PHE A 207 21.14 -5.34 26.43
CA PHE A 207 20.38 -4.74 27.52
C PHE A 207 20.49 -5.66 28.73
N LYS A 208 20.69 -5.08 29.93
CA LYS A 208 20.70 -5.81 31.19
C LYS A 208 20.00 -5.02 32.28
N VAL A 209 19.30 -5.73 33.17
CA VAL A 209 18.79 -5.17 34.43
C VAL A 209 19.56 -5.76 35.60
N LEU A 210 20.02 -4.89 36.48
CA LEU A 210 20.74 -5.21 37.71
C LEU A 210 19.84 -4.90 38.90
N VAL A 211 19.55 -5.89 39.73
CA VAL A 211 18.87 -5.72 41.03
C VAL A 211 19.86 -6.08 42.12
N LYS A 212 20.12 -5.15 43.05
CA LYS A 212 21.14 -5.33 44.11
C LYS A 212 22.50 -5.79 43.53
N LYS A 213 22.91 -5.22 42.39
CA LYS A 213 24.13 -5.54 41.62
C LYS A 213 24.18 -6.94 40.98
N LYS A 214 23.12 -7.75 41.06
CA LYS A 214 23.00 -9.02 40.35
C LYS A 214 22.20 -8.84 39.06
N THR A 215 22.69 -9.41 37.97
CA THR A 215 21.97 -9.41 36.70
C THR A 215 20.74 -10.32 36.80
N VAL A 216 19.55 -9.77 36.53
CA VAL A 216 18.27 -10.49 36.57
C VAL A 216 17.57 -10.57 35.22
N VAL A 217 17.89 -9.65 34.31
CA VAL A 217 17.40 -9.66 32.92
C VAL A 217 18.57 -9.41 32.00
N GLU A 218 18.62 -10.15 30.89
CA GLU A 218 19.52 -9.91 29.77
C GLU A 218 18.76 -10.04 28.46
N ALA A 219 19.03 -9.13 27.53
CA ALA A 219 18.52 -9.20 26.17
C ALA A 219 19.59 -8.78 25.16
N LYS A 220 19.53 -9.40 23.97
CA LYS A 220 20.22 -8.90 22.78
C LYS A 220 19.26 -8.01 22.01
N VAL A 221 19.77 -6.88 21.52
CA VAL A 221 18.98 -5.92 20.75
C VAL A 221 19.64 -5.75 19.39
N LEU A 222 18.86 -5.84 18.32
CA LEU A 222 19.31 -5.51 16.98
C LEU A 222 18.40 -4.43 16.42
N ASN A 223 18.98 -3.29 16.07
CA ASN A 223 18.29 -2.24 15.34
C ASN A 223 18.85 -2.15 13.93
N VAL A 224 18.00 -2.20 12.91
CA VAL A 224 18.38 -2.07 11.50
C VAL A 224 17.64 -0.92 10.87
N TYR A 225 18.35 -0.06 10.14
CA TYR A 225 17.73 0.97 9.32
C TYR A 225 17.07 0.35 8.09
N ASP A 226 15.77 0.56 7.94
CA ASP A 226 15.04 0.25 6.71
C ASP A 226 14.95 1.51 5.84
N LYS A 227 15.69 1.48 4.72
CA LYS A 227 15.73 2.58 3.76
C LYS A 227 14.39 2.79 3.05
N SER A 228 13.57 1.75 2.91
CA SER A 228 12.30 1.85 2.16
C SER A 228 11.27 2.69 2.91
N THR A 229 11.22 2.56 4.25
CA THR A 229 10.28 3.30 5.10
C THR A 229 10.91 4.50 5.81
N ASP A 230 12.25 4.65 5.75
CA ASP A 230 13.03 5.64 6.51
C ASP A 230 12.77 5.52 8.03
N THR A 231 12.85 4.28 8.53
CA THR A 231 12.62 3.92 9.94
C THR A 231 13.70 2.96 10.44
N PHE A 232 13.70 2.67 11.73
CA PHE A 232 14.51 1.62 12.35
C PHE A 232 13.61 0.49 12.84
N ILE A 233 13.94 -0.73 12.44
CA ILE A 233 13.32 -1.95 12.95
C ILE A 233 14.20 -2.47 14.09
N GLU A 234 13.64 -2.48 15.29
CA GLU A 234 14.27 -3.01 16.49
C GLU A 234 13.73 -4.40 16.79
N THR A 235 14.62 -5.35 17.07
CA THR A 235 14.29 -6.66 17.61
C THR A 235 14.99 -6.84 18.95
N GLU A 236 14.21 -7.03 20.00
CA GLU A 236 14.69 -7.33 21.35
C GLU A 236 14.48 -8.81 21.67
N ILE A 237 15.55 -9.51 22.01
CA ILE A 237 15.56 -10.95 22.29
C ILE A 237 15.93 -11.15 23.76
N TYR A 238 14.92 -11.25 24.61
CA TYR A 238 15.07 -11.55 26.03
C TYR A 238 15.29 -13.05 26.24
N LYS A 239 16.16 -13.40 27.18
CA LYS A 239 16.42 -14.81 27.52
C LYS A 239 15.14 -15.47 28.05
N GLY A 240 14.66 -16.49 27.35
CA GLY A 240 13.46 -17.25 27.75
C GLY A 240 12.12 -16.61 27.37
N SER A 241 12.10 -15.66 26.42
CA SER A 241 10.86 -15.05 25.92
C SER A 241 10.87 -14.94 24.40
N HIS A 242 9.68 -14.76 23.82
CA HIS A 242 9.57 -14.46 22.39
C HIS A 242 10.21 -13.09 22.08
N PRO A 243 10.84 -12.93 20.90
CA PRO A 243 11.35 -11.64 20.48
C PRO A 243 10.23 -10.60 20.39
N MET A 244 10.53 -9.38 20.83
CA MET A 244 9.66 -8.22 20.61
C MET A 244 10.23 -7.40 19.45
N VAL A 245 9.35 -6.91 18.58
CA VAL A 245 9.75 -6.12 17.42
C VAL A 245 9.06 -4.77 17.45
N PHE A 246 9.84 -3.70 17.29
CA PHE A 246 9.38 -2.32 17.26
C PHE A 246 9.82 -1.63 15.97
N VAL A 247 9.05 -0.63 15.55
CA VAL A 247 9.45 0.33 14.51
C VAL A 247 9.63 1.67 15.19
N SER A 248 10.75 2.33 14.93
CA SER A 248 11.04 3.65 15.48
C SER A 248 11.52 4.64 14.43
N ARG A 249 11.27 5.93 14.68
CA ARG A 249 11.73 7.02 13.82
C ARG A 249 11.93 8.30 14.61
N PHE A 250 12.89 9.12 14.15
CA PHE A 250 13.03 10.48 14.67
C PHE A 250 11.97 11.37 14.07
N THR A 251 11.11 11.92 14.92
CA THR A 251 10.16 12.97 14.55
C THR A 251 10.77 14.36 14.68
N SER A 252 11.84 14.53 15.46
CA SER A 252 12.69 15.74 15.50
C SER A 252 14.16 15.36 15.72
N ASN A 253 15.10 16.33 15.70
CA ASN A 253 16.50 16.06 16.04
C ASN A 253 16.73 15.56 17.48
N LYS A 254 15.73 15.71 18.36
CA LYS A 254 15.77 15.31 19.77
C LYS A 254 14.75 14.23 20.14
N ILE A 255 13.77 13.95 19.29
CA ILE A 255 12.64 13.08 19.63
C ILE A 255 12.64 11.90 18.66
N CYS A 256 12.74 10.69 19.22
CA CYS A 256 12.50 9.43 18.53
C CYS A 256 11.26 8.78 19.14
N GLU A 257 10.37 8.26 18.31
CA GLU A 257 9.15 7.58 18.74
C GLU A 257 9.15 6.16 18.18
N ALA A 258 8.67 5.21 18.98
CA ALA A 258 8.65 3.80 18.68
C ALA A 258 7.27 3.19 19.00
N VAL A 259 6.84 2.27 18.15
CA VAL A 259 5.60 1.49 18.31
C VAL A 259 5.86 0.01 18.02
N PRO A 260 5.04 -0.92 18.52
CA PRO A 260 5.12 -2.33 18.13
C PRO A 260 5.03 -2.48 16.60
N PHE A 261 5.80 -3.41 16.03
CA PHE A 261 5.84 -3.61 14.57
C PHE A 261 4.46 -3.89 13.97
N LYS A 262 3.60 -4.62 14.68
CA LYS A 262 2.22 -4.90 14.28
C LYS A 262 1.34 -3.65 14.08
N ASP A 263 1.71 -2.53 14.72
CA ASP A 263 0.98 -1.26 14.68
C ASP A 263 1.71 -0.24 13.77
N SER A 264 2.71 -0.67 13.00
CA SER A 264 3.56 0.23 12.19
C SER A 264 2.85 0.86 10.99
N SER A 265 1.78 0.24 10.49
CA SER A 265 0.95 0.80 9.41
C SER A 265 0.03 1.93 9.87
N ASP A 266 -0.29 1.98 11.18
CA ASP A 266 -1.06 3.06 11.79
C ASP A 266 -0.52 3.39 13.20
N PRO A 267 0.66 4.06 13.28
CA PRO A 267 1.31 4.36 14.55
C PRO A 267 0.50 5.27 15.47
N GLU A 268 -0.45 6.05 14.91
CA GLU A 268 -1.28 6.95 15.69
C GLU A 268 -2.31 6.19 16.54
N GLN A 269 -2.81 5.06 16.03
CA GLN A 269 -3.72 4.17 16.76
C GLN A 269 -3.01 3.17 17.68
N ALA A 270 -1.67 3.11 17.63
CA ALA A 270 -0.90 2.21 18.49
C ALA A 270 -1.20 2.48 19.96
N LYS A 271 -1.70 1.46 20.67
CA LYS A 271 -2.01 1.58 22.10
C LYS A 271 -0.75 1.74 22.93
N LEU A 272 0.32 1.03 22.57
CA LEU A 272 1.62 1.12 23.21
C LEU A 272 2.53 2.01 22.36
N LYS A 273 3.04 3.09 22.96
CA LYS A 273 4.02 3.99 22.31
C LYS A 273 5.16 4.25 23.27
N THR A 274 6.37 4.35 22.72
CA THR A 274 7.56 4.73 23.47
C THR A 274 8.16 5.97 22.83
N ARG A 275 8.43 6.99 23.62
CA ARG A 275 9.04 8.24 23.19
C ARG A 275 10.38 8.43 23.88
N PHE A 276 11.42 8.64 23.10
CA PHE A 276 12.76 8.99 23.55
C PHE A 276 13.00 10.47 23.25
N GLU A 277 13.26 11.26 24.30
CA GLU A 277 13.57 12.67 24.18
C GLU A 277 14.99 12.94 24.68
N PHE A 278 15.91 13.22 23.75
CA PHE A 278 17.26 13.67 24.03
C PHE A 278 17.23 15.10 24.57
N LYS A 279 17.44 15.24 25.88
CA LYS A 279 17.59 16.56 26.54
C LYS A 279 19.00 17.11 26.29
N ARG A 280 20.01 16.23 26.26
CA ARG A 280 21.43 16.52 26.00
C ARG A 280 22.11 15.31 25.30
N PRO A 281 23.31 15.45 24.69
CA PRO A 281 23.99 14.34 24.02
C PRO A 281 24.31 13.12 24.91
N ASP A 282 24.36 13.33 26.22
CA ASP A 282 24.63 12.35 27.25
C ASP A 282 23.41 12.05 28.14
N MET A 283 22.22 12.55 27.79
CA MET A 283 21.00 12.35 28.57
C MET A 283 19.75 12.33 27.69
N PHE A 284 18.96 11.26 27.81
CA PHE A 284 17.61 11.21 27.25
C PHE A 284 16.60 10.75 28.29
N VAL A 285 15.34 11.09 28.05
CA VAL A 285 14.19 10.60 28.81
C VAL A 285 13.40 9.66 27.91
N GLN A 286 13.12 8.46 28.39
CA GLN A 286 12.20 7.53 27.76
C GLN A 286 10.86 7.59 28.49
N ILE A 287 9.77 7.70 27.75
CA ILE A 287 8.40 7.70 28.27
C ILE A 287 7.65 6.61 27.52
N THR A 288 7.07 5.67 28.26
CA THR A 288 6.24 4.62 27.70
C THR A 288 4.78 4.92 28.05
N THR A 289 3.92 4.95 27.04
CA THR A 289 2.47 5.20 27.21
C THR A 289 1.65 4.01 26.77
N LEU A 290 0.60 3.69 27.52
CA LEU A 290 -0.44 2.74 27.16
C LEU A 290 -1.79 3.47 27.07
N ASN A 291 -2.47 3.38 25.94
CA ASN A 291 -3.71 4.12 25.65
C ASN A 291 -3.55 5.63 25.95
N ASN A 292 -2.46 6.22 25.46
CA ASN A 292 -2.07 7.63 25.68
C ASN A 292 -1.84 8.03 27.15
N THR A 293 -1.81 7.07 28.09
CA THR A 293 -1.48 7.32 29.49
C THR A 293 -0.04 6.89 29.77
N PRO A 294 0.84 7.76 30.32
CA PRO A 294 2.18 7.36 30.73
C PRO A 294 2.13 6.25 31.78
N ILE A 295 2.77 5.12 31.50
CA ILE A 295 2.88 3.98 32.42
C ILE A 295 4.30 3.80 32.95
N ASP A 296 5.30 4.38 32.28
CA ASP A 296 6.68 4.37 32.73
C ASP A 296 7.42 5.62 32.24
N THR A 297 8.39 6.07 33.03
CA THR A 297 9.29 7.18 32.68
C THR A 297 10.68 6.92 33.24
N LEU A 298 11.65 6.90 32.35
CA LEU A 298 13.02 6.51 32.63
C LEU A 298 13.98 7.58 32.17
N ILE A 299 14.86 8.00 33.09
CA ILE A 299 15.92 8.96 32.78
C ILE A 299 17.22 8.19 32.58
N CYS A 300 17.82 8.39 31.41
CA CYS A 300 18.98 7.64 30.95
C CYS A 300 20.16 8.58 30.79
N TYR A 301 21.31 8.17 31.32
CA TYR A 301 22.58 8.88 31.22
C TYR A 301 23.61 8.03 30.50
N ARG A 302 24.39 8.68 29.65
CA ARG A 302 25.51 8.03 28.96
C ARG A 302 26.65 7.81 29.95
N ILE A 303 27.16 6.58 30.01
CA ILE A 303 28.39 6.29 30.73
C ILE A 303 29.55 6.74 29.82
N LYS A 304 30.30 7.75 30.26
CA LYS A 304 31.57 8.10 29.63
C LYS A 304 32.58 7.00 29.98
N LYS A 305 33.24 6.46 28.96
CA LYS A 305 34.44 5.65 29.16
C LYS A 305 35.61 6.54 29.51
#